data_AF-A0A9W7J990-F1
#
_entry.id   AF-A0A9W7J990-F1
#
_cell.length_a   1.000
_cell.length_b   1.000
_cell.length_c   1.000
_cell.angle_alpha   90.00
_cell.angle_beta   90.00
_cell.angle_gamma   90.00
#
_symmetry.space_group_name_H-M   'P 1'
#
loop_
_entity.id
_entity.type
_entity.pdbx_description
1 polymer ?
#
loop_
_entity_poly.entity_id
_entity_poly.type
_entity_poly.pdbx_seq_one_letter_code
_entity_poly.pdbx_strand_id
1 'polypeptide(L)'
;MLSVPSFCGRRLSTVLVHLKFAEHLKEAVTYIGQGDIRVSPDTVTNTTFLVTRNMEDFITWVDTSKIRRKVLEYNERVWGSN
;
A
#
# COMPACT_ATOMS: atom_id res chain seq x y z
N MET A 1 -24.27 -1.10 -17.36
CA MET A 1 -24.00 0.26 -16.88
C MET A 1 -22.82 0.17 -15.90
N LEU A 2 -21.59 0.43 -16.36
CA LEU A 2 -20.42 0.43 -15.47
C LEU A 2 -20.53 1.68 -14.60
N SER A 3 -20.85 1.49 -13.32
CA SER A 3 -21.02 2.59 -12.37
C SER A 3 -19.70 3.33 -12.19
N VAL A 4 -19.68 4.64 -12.42
CA VAL A 4 -18.52 5.56 -12.29
C VAL A 4 -17.69 5.40 -10.98
N PRO A 5 -18.24 5.00 -9.81
CA PRO A 5 -17.42 4.66 -8.63
C PRO A 5 -16.39 3.53 -8.85
N SER A 6 -16.60 2.65 -9.85
CA SER A 6 -15.68 1.57 -10.20
C SER A 6 -14.29 2.07 -10.64
N PHE A 7 -14.21 3.31 -11.14
CA PHE A 7 -12.99 3.87 -11.73
C PHE A 7 -12.14 4.65 -10.71
N CYS A 8 -12.75 5.22 -9.67
CA CYS A 8 -12.02 6.04 -8.67
C CYS A 8 -11.58 5.24 -7.43
N GLY A 9 -12.28 4.15 -7.09
CA GLY A 9 -11.93 3.29 -5.95
C GLY A 9 -10.65 2.45 -6.15
N ARG A 10 -10.05 2.51 -7.33
CA ARG A 10 -8.86 1.74 -7.72
C ARG A 10 -7.56 2.53 -7.68
N ARG A 11 -7.58 3.76 -7.13
CA ARG A 11 -6.34 4.52 -6.91
C ARG A 11 -5.49 3.81 -5.87
N LEU A 12 -4.19 3.68 -6.14
CA LEU A 12 -3.25 3.01 -5.24
C LEU A 12 -3.34 3.55 -3.80
N SER A 13 -3.46 4.86 -3.63
CA SER A 13 -3.62 5.49 -2.32
C SER A 13 -4.88 5.03 -1.56
N THR A 14 -6.02 4.88 -2.24
CA THR A 14 -7.26 4.38 -1.65
C THR A 14 -7.17 2.88 -1.35
N VAL A 15 -6.58 2.11 -2.26
CA VAL A 15 -6.39 0.67 -2.10
C VAL A 15 -5.48 0.37 -0.90
N LEU A 16 -4.39 1.11 -0.70
CA LEU A 16 -3.49 0.93 0.45
C LEU A 16 -4.20 1.12 1.79
N VAL A 17 -5.08 2.12 1.90
CA VAL A 17 -5.87 2.34 3.13
C VAL A 17 -6.86 1.19 3.34
N HIS A 18 -7.46 0.68 2.26
CA HIS A 18 -8.37 -0.47 2.32
C HIS A 18 -7.66 -1.76 2.75
N LEU A 19 -6.45 -2.00 2.25
CA LEU A 19 -5.58 -3.13 2.59
C LEU A 19 -4.86 -2.97 3.94
N LYS A 20 -5.17 -1.90 4.71
CA LYS A 20 -4.56 -1.62 6.02
C LYS A 20 -3.03 -1.44 5.98
N PHE A 21 -2.47 -1.03 4.84
CA PHE A 21 -1.07 -0.60 4.73
C PHE A 21 -0.84 0.78 5.38
N ALA A 22 -1.87 1.62 5.40
CA ALA A 22 -1.86 2.93 6.02
C ALA A 22 -3.19 3.19 6.72
N GLU A 23 -3.17 3.93 7.84
CA GLU A 23 -4.39 4.32 8.53
C GLU A 23 -5.09 5.48 7.82
N HIS A 24 -4.30 6.41 7.27
CA HIS A 24 -4.80 7.59 6.58
C HIS A 24 -4.33 7.70 5.13
N LEU A 25 -5.16 8.32 4.28
CA LEU A 25 -4.82 8.61 2.87
C LEU A 25 -3.54 9.45 2.73
N LYS A 26 -3.30 10.38 3.66
CA LYS A 26 -2.12 11.24 3.65
C LYS A 26 -0.83 10.42 3.84
N GLU A 27 -0.88 9.40 4.70
CA GLU A 27 0.25 8.50 4.93
C GLU A 27 0.47 7.59 3.73
N ALA A 28 -0.61 7.02 3.17
CA ALA A 28 -0.54 6.24 1.94
C ALA A 28 0.13 7.01 0.80
N VAL A 29 -0.26 8.28 0.59
CA VAL A 29 0.36 9.18 -0.40
C VAL A 29 1.84 9.40 -0.11
N THR A 30 2.21 9.52 1.17
CA THR A 30 3.61 9.70 1.59
C THR A 30 4.44 8.45 1.30
N TYR A 31 3.95 7.25 1.64
CA TYR A 31 4.66 5.99 1.40
C TYR A 31 4.86 5.72 -0.09
N ILE A 32 3.84 6.00 -0.90
CA ILE A 32 3.96 5.91 -2.37
C ILE A 32 4.99 6.93 -2.87
N GLY A 33 4.91 8.19 -2.45
CA GLY A 33 5.83 9.24 -2.89
C GLY A 33 7.29 8.99 -2.49
N GLN A 34 7.52 8.31 -1.37
CA GLN A 34 8.84 7.87 -0.92
C GLN A 34 9.35 6.63 -1.70
N GLY A 35 8.48 5.93 -2.42
CA GLY A 35 8.80 4.69 -3.12
C GLY A 35 8.91 3.48 -2.20
N ASP A 36 8.23 3.49 -1.05
CA ASP A 36 8.19 2.36 -0.11
C ASP A 36 7.24 1.23 -0.57
N ILE A 37 6.38 1.52 -1.55
CA ILE A 37 5.36 0.61 -2.08
C ILE A 37 5.75 0.08 -3.46
N ARG A 38 5.63 -1.23 -3.63
CA ARG A 38 5.87 -1.97 -4.88
C ARG A 38 4.60 -2.66 -5.33
N VAL A 39 4.32 -2.66 -6.63
CA VAL A 39 3.19 -3.37 -7.23
C VAL A 39 3.71 -4.23 -8.37
N SER A 40 3.81 -5.55 -8.15
CA SER A 40 4.46 -6.47 -9.11
C SER A 40 5.95 -6.06 -9.33
N PRO A 41 6.72 -6.42 -10.39
CA PRO A 41 8.18 -6.25 -10.33
C PRO A 41 8.64 -4.79 -10.23
N ASP A 42 7.76 -3.81 -10.46
CA ASP A 42 8.07 -2.39 -10.49
C ASP A 42 7.66 -1.65 -9.21
N THR A 43 8.52 -0.72 -8.78
CA THR A 43 8.23 0.21 -7.68
C THR A 43 7.37 1.36 -8.18
N VAL A 44 6.26 1.64 -7.49
CA VAL A 44 5.33 2.69 -7.90
C VAL A 44 5.51 3.92 -7.01
N THR A 45 5.87 5.05 -7.63
CA THR A 45 5.98 6.36 -6.96
C THR A 45 4.81 7.28 -7.24
N ASN A 46 3.93 6.89 -8.16
CA ASN A 46 2.79 7.70 -8.58
C ASN A 46 1.54 7.36 -7.75
N THR A 47 1.01 8.36 -7.04
CA THR A 47 -0.11 8.21 -6.10
C THR A 47 -1.48 8.10 -6.78
N THR A 48 -1.57 8.53 -8.04
CA THR A 48 -2.75 8.42 -8.90
C THR A 48 -2.71 7.17 -9.78
N PHE A 49 -1.73 6.28 -9.58
CA PHE A 49 -1.65 5.01 -10.28
C PHE A 49 -2.91 4.17 -10.06
N LEU A 50 -3.46 3.67 -11.17
CA LEU A 50 -4.67 2.84 -11.18
C LEU A 50 -4.28 1.37 -11.01
N VAL A 51 -4.66 0.79 -9.89
CA VAL A 51 -4.41 -0.62 -9.57
C VAL A 51 -5.57 -1.45 -10.11
N THR A 52 -5.27 -2.54 -10.82
CA THR A 52 -6.29 -3.52 -11.20
C THR A 52 -6.49 -4.55 -10.09
N ARG A 53 -7.66 -5.21 -10.03
CA ARG A 53 -7.96 -6.20 -8.99
C ARG A 53 -6.92 -7.32 -8.88
N ASN A 54 -6.33 -7.74 -10.00
CA ASN A 54 -5.28 -8.74 -10.02
C ASN A 54 -3.95 -8.21 -9.45
N MET A 55 -3.68 -6.91 -9.57
CA MET A 55 -2.48 -6.27 -9.04
C MET A 55 -2.54 -6.07 -7.53
N GLU A 56 -3.73 -6.02 -6.93
CA GLU A 56 -3.91 -5.81 -5.48
C GLU A 56 -3.18 -6.88 -4.65
N ASP A 57 -3.18 -8.14 -5.11
CA ASP A 57 -2.49 -9.27 -4.47
C ASP A 57 -0.96 -9.12 -4.51
N PHE A 58 -0.43 -8.39 -5.49
CA PHE A 58 1.00 -8.16 -5.69
C PHE A 58 1.49 -6.85 -5.06
N ILE A 59 0.67 -6.16 -4.26
CA ILE A 59 1.09 -4.98 -3.52
C ILE A 59 1.90 -5.40 -2.30
N THR A 60 3.16 -4.97 -2.24
CA THR A 60 4.05 -5.27 -1.12
C THR A 60 4.93 -4.09 -0.76
N TRP A 61 5.50 -4.14 0.45
CA TRP A 61 6.52 -3.19 0.88
C TRP A 61 7.85 -3.51 0.22
N VAL A 62 8.53 -2.49 -0.30
CA VAL A 62 9.91 -2.62 -0.77
C VAL A 62 10.81 -3.09 0.37
N ASP A 63 11.70 -4.08 0.12
CA ASP A 63 12.60 -4.64 1.14
C ASP A 63 13.51 -3.59 1.82
N THR A 64 13.89 -2.53 1.09
CA THR A 64 14.68 -1.42 1.62
C THR A 64 13.88 -0.42 2.46
N SER A 65 12.55 -0.57 2.52
CA SER A 65 11.67 0.37 3.22
C SER A 65 11.94 0.39 4.72
N LYS A 66 12.01 1.60 5.29
CA LYS A 66 12.09 1.80 6.74
C LYS A 66 10.78 1.43 7.44
N ILE A 67 9.65 1.65 6.77
CA ILE A 67 8.32 1.34 7.30
C ILE A 67 8.15 -0.17 7.47
N ARG A 68 8.59 -0.97 6.49
CA ARG A 68 8.54 -2.44 6.60
C ARG A 68 9.24 -2.96 7.84
N ARG A 69 10.43 -2.44 8.15
CA ARG A 69 11.19 -2.81 9.36
C ARG A 69 10.44 -2.45 10.64
N LYS A 70 9.84 -1.25 10.68
CA LYS A 70 9.04 -0.81 11.83
C LYS A 70 7.77 -1.65 12.03
N VAL A 71 7.11 -2.03 10.93
CA VAL A 71 5.92 -2.90 10.96
C VAL A 71 6.30 -4.32 11.42
N LEU A 72 7.42 -4.86 10.94
CA LEU A 72 7.92 -6.17 11.36
C LEU A 72 8.25 -6.18 12.85
N GLU A 73 9.03 -5.20 13.32
CA GLU A 73 9.39 -5.05 14.74
C GLU A 73 8.15 -4.87 15.63
N TYR A 74 7.14 -4.12 15.17
CA TYR A 74 5.87 -3.99 15.87
C TYR A 74 5.13 -5.32 15.96
N ASN A 75 5.05 -6.07 14.86
CA ASN A 75 4.42 -7.39 14.85
C ASN A 75 5.15 -8.38 15.77
N GLU A 76 6.48 -8.40 15.76
CA GLU A 76 7.30 -9.25 16.66
C GLU A 76 7.07 -8.88 18.13
N ARG A 77 7.00 -7.59 18.47
CA ARG A 77 6.73 -7.14 19.84
C ARG A 77 5.34 -7.54 20.33
N VAL A 78 4.33 -7.44 19.47
CA VAL A 78 2.94 -7.80 19.80
C VAL A 78 2.78 -9.31 19.95
N TRP A 79 3.40 -10.10 19.08
CA TRP A 79 3.31 -11.57 19.12
C TRP A 79 4.25 -12.22 20.14
N GLY A 80 5.39 -11.62 20.46
CA GLY A 80 6.36 -12.14 21.43
C GLY A 80 6.03 -11.88 22.90
N SER A 81 4.87 -11.27 23.19
CA SER A 81 4.42 -10.92 24.55
C SER A 81 3.24 -11.78 25.05
N ASN A 82 2.97 -12.93 24.43
CA ASN A 82 1.97 -13.92 24.88
C ASN A 82 2.57 -15.33 24.93
#